data_AF-A0A1C4UBV6-F1
#
_entry.id   AF-A0A1C4UBV6-F1
#
_cell.length_a   1.000
_cell.length_b   1.000
_cell.length_c   1.000
_cell.angle_alpha   90.00
_cell.angle_beta   90.00
_cell.angle_gamma   90.00
#
_symmetry.space_group_name_H-M   'P 1'
#
loop_
_entity.id
_entity.type
_entity.pdbx_description
1 polymer ?
#
loop_
_entity_poly.entity_id
_entity_poly.type
_entity_poly.pdbx_seq_one_letter_code
_entity_poly.pdbx_strand_id
1 'polypeptide(L)' 'MAKIPEYADAVYRFVQAHATIEDGQRVCREPLYPWLMEEFGLNIHDVKAIRTSAVKELERRGLVQRPNPRVALLILID' A
#
# COMPACT_ATOMS: atom_id res chain seq x y z
N MET A 1 -7.66 -15.53 -8.45
CA MET A 1 -6.68 -14.42 -8.45
C MET A 1 -7.45 -13.17 -8.05
N ALA A 2 -7.09 -12.55 -6.93
CA ALA A 2 -7.84 -11.41 -6.39
C ALA A 2 -7.82 -10.22 -7.36
N LYS A 3 -8.87 -9.38 -7.32
CA LYS A 3 -8.99 -8.19 -8.18
C LYS A 3 -8.23 -7.01 -7.56
N ILE A 4 -7.85 -6.03 -8.38
CA ILE A 4 -7.16 -4.81 -7.90
C ILE A 4 -7.87 -4.13 -6.71
N PRO A 5 -9.22 -3.98 -6.68
CA PRO A 5 -9.91 -3.44 -5.51
C PRO A 5 -9.69 -4.23 -4.22
N GLU A 6 -9.63 -5.56 -4.28
CA GLU A 6 -9.43 -6.42 -3.12
C GLU A 6 -8.01 -6.26 -2.56
N TYR A 7 -7.00 -6.18 -3.45
CA TYR A 7 -5.63 -5.87 -3.03
C TYR A 7 -5.51 -4.45 -2.46
N ALA A 8 -6.22 -3.47 -3.02
CA ALA A 8 -6.22 -2.11 -2.50
C ALA A 8 -6.77 -2.08 -1.07
N ASP A 9 -7.90 -2.74 -0.81
CA ASP A 9 -8.50 -2.81 0.53
C ASP A 9 -7.56 -3.49 1.54
N ALA A 10 -6.90 -4.58 1.13
CA ALA A 10 -5.92 -5.26 1.97
C ALA A 10 -4.69 -4.38 2.26
N VAL A 11 -4.13 -3.74 1.23
CA VAL A 11 -3.00 -2.79 1.38
C VAL A 11 -3.40 -1.65 2.31
N TYR A 12 -4.62 -1.12 2.21
CA TYR A 12 -5.07 -0.05 3.09
C TYR A 12 -5.12 -0.49 4.55
N ARG A 13 -5.67 -1.67 4.83
CA ARG A 13 -5.68 -2.23 6.21
C ARG A 13 -4.28 -2.44 6.74
N PHE A 14 -3.37 -2.96 5.91
CA PHE A 14 -1.97 -3.12 6.28
C PHE A 14 -1.33 -1.76 6.63
N VAL A 15 -1.52 -0.75 5.76
CA VAL A 15 -1.02 0.61 5.98
C VAL A 15 -1.60 1.20 7.27
N GLN A 16 -2.90 1.06 7.52
CA GLN A 16 -3.54 1.52 8.75
C GLN A 16 -2.98 0.86 10.02
N ALA A 17 -2.72 -0.44 9.97
CA ALA A 17 -2.20 -1.20 11.11
C ALA A 17 -0.74 -0.88 11.45
N HIS A 18 0.05 -0.49 10.45
CA HIS A 18 1.49 -0.23 10.60
C HIS A 18 1.85 1.26 10.52
N ALA A 19 0.87 2.15 10.36
CA ALA A 19 1.13 3.57 10.34
C ALA A 19 1.48 4.10 11.73
N THR A 20 2.55 4.89 11.80
CA THR A 20 2.95 5.67 12.98
C THR A 20 2.65 7.13 12.78
N ILE A 21 2.53 7.90 13.87
CA ILE A 21 2.37 9.36 13.78
C ILE A 21 3.76 9.99 13.65
N GLU A 22 4.02 10.68 12.54
CA GLU A 22 5.23 11.46 12.28
C GLU A 22 4.79 12.90 11.91
N ASP A 23 5.29 13.92 12.62
CA ASP A 23 4.95 15.33 12.37
C ASP A 23 3.44 15.64 12.26
N GLY A 24 2.62 14.92 13.04
CA GLY A 24 1.16 15.07 13.03
C GLY A 24 0.45 14.36 11.87
N GLN A 25 1.17 13.62 11.03
CA GLN A 25 0.62 12.81 9.94
C GLN A 25 0.71 11.32 10.27
N ARG A 26 -0.26 10.54 9.82
CA ARG A 26 -0.22 9.07 9.90
C ARG A 26 0.56 8.51 8.72
N VAL A 27 1.68 7.86 8.99
CA VAL A 27 2.69 7.50 8.01
C VAL A 27 3.04 6.02 8.12
N CYS A 28 3.01 5.31 7.00
CA CYS A 28 3.48 3.93 6.89
C CYS A 28 4.73 3.88 6.00
N ARG A 29 5.78 3.23 6.50
CA ARG A 29 7.05 3.00 5.76
C ARG A 29 7.31 1.52 5.50
N GLU A 30 6.41 0.65 5.94
CA GLU A 30 6.57 -0.79 5.83
C GLU A 30 6.56 -1.26 4.37
N PRO A 31 7.42 -2.24 4.01
CA PRO A 31 7.57 -2.66 2.64
C PRO A 31 6.39 -3.54 2.20
N LEU A 32 5.49 -2.98 1.38
CA LEU A 32 4.34 -3.72 0.82
C LEU A 32 4.73 -4.90 -0.08
N TYR A 33 5.90 -4.84 -0.72
CA TYR A 33 6.33 -5.84 -1.70
C TYR A 33 6.50 -7.24 -1.08
N PRO A 34 7.36 -7.45 -0.06
CA PRO A 34 7.50 -8.74 0.60
C PRO A 34 6.19 -9.20 1.25
N TRP A 35 5.47 -8.30 1.93
CA TRP A 35 4.20 -8.64 2.56
C TRP A 35 3.16 -9.17 1.56
N LEU A 36 3.00 -8.53 0.40
CA LEU A 36 2.08 -9.00 -0.65
C LEU A 36 2.44 -10.38 -1.21
N MET A 37 3.74 -10.72 -1.27
CA MET A 37 4.18 -12.05 -1.70
C MET A 37 3.85 -13.10 -0.65
N GLU A 38 4.10 -12.81 0.63
CA GLU A 38 3.86 -13.74 1.73
C GLU A 38 2.37 -13.95 1.99
N GLU A 39 1.60 -12.87 2.11
CA GLU A 39 0.18 -12.90 2.46
C GLU A 39 -0.69 -13.54 1.35
N PHE A 40 -0.38 -13.25 0.08
CA PHE A 40 -1.21 -13.66 -1.06
C PHE A 40 -0.56 -14.70 -1.97
N GLY A 41 0.64 -15.19 -1.62
CA GLY A 41 1.39 -16.14 -2.43
C GLY A 41 1.76 -15.59 -3.83
N LEU A 42 1.95 -14.27 -3.96
CA LEU A 42 2.23 -13.65 -5.24
C LEU A 42 3.66 -13.93 -5.70
N ASN A 43 3.82 -14.20 -6.99
CA ASN A 43 5.14 -14.31 -7.59
C ASN A 43 5.80 -12.92 -7.74
N ILE A 44 7.12 -12.93 -7.90
CA ILE A 44 7.95 -11.73 -8.05
C ILE A 44 7.61 -10.90 -9.31
N HIS A 45 7.06 -11.55 -10.35
CA HIS A 45 6.73 -10.92 -11.63
C HIS A 45 5.47 -10.07 -11.54
N ASP A 46 4.46 -10.53 -10.80
CA ASP A 46 3.13 -9.91 -10.71
C ASP A 46 3.02 -8.92 -9.56
N VAL A 47 3.71 -9.17 -8.44
CA VAL A 47 3.56 -8.36 -7.21
C VAL A 47 3.90 -6.89 -7.43
N LYS A 48 4.85 -6.57 -8.33
CA LYS A 48 5.18 -5.18 -8.67
C LYS A 48 3.99 -4.46 -9.30
N ALA A 49 3.31 -5.10 -10.26
CA ALA A 49 2.16 -4.54 -10.96
C ALA A 49 0.94 -4.45 -10.04
N ILE A 50 0.72 -5.48 -9.20
CA ILE A 50 -0.35 -5.53 -8.21
C ILE A 50 -0.17 -4.41 -7.18
N ARG A 51 1.00 -4.31 -6.53
CA ARG A 51 1.31 -3.23 -5.57
C ARG A 51 1.08 -1.85 -6.18
N THR A 52 1.58 -1.64 -7.40
CA THR A 52 1.45 -0.34 -8.08
C THR A 52 -0.01 0.00 -8.35
N SER A 53 -0.79 -0.96 -8.82
CA SER A 53 -2.22 -0.78 -9.10
C SER A 53 -3.03 -0.57 -7.83
N ALA A 54 -2.73 -1.32 -6.76
CA ALA A 54 -3.37 -1.17 -5.46
C ALA A 54 -3.10 0.21 -4.85
N VAL A 55 -1.84 0.68 -4.82
CA VAL A 55 -1.50 2.02 -4.32
C VAL A 55 -2.16 3.12 -5.15
N LYS A 56 -2.16 3.00 -6.50
CA LYS A 56 -2.86 3.96 -7.36
C LYS A 56 -4.36 3.99 -7.11
N GLU A 57 -4.96 2.84 -6.84
CA GLU A 57 -6.38 2.76 -6.49
C GLU A 57 -6.67 3.45 -5.16
N LEU A 58 -5.78 3.33 -4.16
CA LEU A 58 -5.91 4.05 -2.90
C LEU A 58 -5.70 5.57 -3.04
N GLU A 59 -4.73 6.00 -3.85
CA GLU A 59 -4.53 7.42 -4.21
C GLU A 59 -5.79 7.96 -4.91
N ARG A 60 -6.36 7.21 -5.87
CA ARG A 60 -7.59 7.59 -6.58
C ARG A 60 -8.80 7.72 -5.64
N ARG A 61 -8.87 6.90 -4.59
CA ARG A 61 -9.91 6.97 -3.56
C ARG A 61 -9.67 8.07 -2.52
N GLY A 62 -8.53 8.75 -2.57
CA GLY A 62 -8.17 9.76 -1.58
C GLY A 62 -7.91 9.18 -0.19
N LEU A 63 -7.49 7.92 -0.09
CA LEU A 63 -7.23 7.24 1.19
C LEU A 63 -5.76 7.32 1.62
N VAL A 64 -4.87 7.44 0.64
CA VAL A 64 -3.43 7.59 0.88
C VAL A 64 -2.82 8.61 -0.08
N GLN A 65 -1.72 9.22 0.36
CA GLN A 65 -0.85 10.01 -0.49
C GLN A 65 0.55 9.38 -0.50
N ARG A 66 1.15 9.32 -1.69
CA ARG A 66 2.56 8.94 -1.85
C ARG A 66 3.37 10.14 -2.31
N PRO A 67 4.11 10.81 -1.41
CA PRO A 67 4.82 12.05 -1.76
C PRO A 67 5.99 11.82 -2.71
N ASN A 68 6.61 10.63 -2.68
CA ASN A 68 7.67 10.28 -3.61
C ASN A 68 7.52 8.80 -4.07
N PRO A 69 7.39 8.53 -5.38
CA PRO A 69 7.15 7.18 -5.89
C PRO A 69 8.35 6.22 -5.74
N ARG A 70 9.54 6.72 -5.40
CA ARG A 70 10.76 5.92 -5.21
C ARG A 70 10.94 5.41 -3.79
N VAL A 71 10.15 5.89 -2.83
CA VAL A 71 10.20 5.46 -1.43
C VAL A 71 8.97 4.61 -1.09
N ALA A 72 9.08 3.78 -0.05
CA ALA A 72 7.97 2.98 0.46
C ALA A 72 6.95 3.80 1.29
N LEU A 73 7.16 5.12 1.40
CA LEU A 73 6.37 6.03 2.22
C LEU A 73 4.94 6.18 1.69
N LEU A 74 3.96 5.88 2.53
CA LEU A 74 2.54 6.18 2.31
C LEU A 74 2.00 6.96 3.49
N ILE A 75 1.33 8.07 3.21
CA ILE A 75 0.67 8.92 4.19
C ILE A 75 -0.82 8.59 4.13
N LEU A 76 -1.45 8.27 5.25
CA LEU A 76 -2.90 8.10 5.34
C LEU A 76 -3.57 9.47 5.28
N ILE A 77 -4.63 9.55 4.50
CA ILE A 77 -5.53 10.71 4.48
C ILE A 77 -6.71 10.33 5.37
N ASP A 78 -6.83 11.00 6.51
CA ASP A 78 -7.96 10.88 7.44
C ASP A 78 -9.07 11.88 7.08
#